data_AF-A0ABD1F5S5-F1
#
_entry.id   AF-A0ABD1F5S5-F1
#
_cell.length_a   1.000
_cell.length_b   1.000
_cell.length_c   1.000
_cell.angle_alpha   90.00
_cell.angle_beta   90.00
_cell.angle_gamma   90.00
#
_symmetry.space_group_name_H-M   'P 1'
#
loop_
_entity.id
_entity.type
_entity.pdbx_description
1 polymer ?
#
loop_
_entity_poly.entity_id
_entity_poly.type
_entity_poly.pdbx_seq_one_letter_code
_entity_poly.pdbx_strand_id
1 'polypeptide(L)'
;MLNSFRPKSNCEEEAKFLQDRILSVEKNFAQLSHVFGLYSRKVASLRDRGDEVAKTILTFSNGESINKSLSAGLDDFADSISSLNDFGDVRAHALNVRVVEELSKYEEICKRVKEEVKDIFAAREREVQRKRQLDRIRDRNPRGRQEIMQAETELVKATAELSKTIHTIEDRSSSFERQKLHDLKSILLDFIAIEMGYHARALEILTKSFKCINDINEESDLQDFQKTQGKMDVEFKKSLRLPASMHHHRHSPSRRNSLFRSTQSLGSLGTVLSTPKKRIPGILHSKGKLNKSEETLDSMKCSVESESVSDSQEEDDTNESDQNVVKNISPVKTERHSKKSHSEDDDNSPVVVRHSARKML
;
A
#
# COMPACT_ATOMS: atom_id res chain seq x y z
N MET A 1 31.44 -41.25 -32.77
CA MET A 1 30.47 -40.26 -32.24
C MET A 1 30.87 -38.91 -32.82
N LEU A 2 30.07 -38.41 -33.75
CA LEU A 2 30.33 -37.17 -34.48
C LEU A 2 30.02 -35.98 -33.55
N ASN A 3 31.06 -35.32 -33.05
CA ASN A 3 30.92 -33.98 -32.50
C ASN A 3 30.42 -33.08 -33.62
N SER A 4 29.13 -32.74 -33.56
CA SER A 4 28.51 -31.70 -34.35
C SER A 4 29.29 -30.41 -34.08
N PHE A 5 30.19 -30.05 -35.00
CA PHE A 5 30.74 -28.70 -35.07
C PHE A 5 29.58 -27.77 -35.41
N ARG A 6 28.87 -27.31 -34.37
CA ARG A 6 27.87 -26.25 -34.47
C ARG A 6 28.53 -25.05 -35.16
N PRO A 7 27.94 -24.49 -36.22
CA PRO A 7 28.59 -23.43 -36.99
C PRO A 7 28.89 -22.23 -36.08
N LYS A 8 30.07 -21.64 -36.28
CA LYS A 8 30.60 -20.48 -35.53
C LYS A 8 29.67 -19.24 -35.57
N SER A 9 28.60 -19.24 -36.37
CA SER A 9 27.53 -18.22 -36.40
C SER A 9 26.63 -18.24 -35.15
N ASN A 10 26.47 -19.40 -34.52
CA ASN A 10 25.41 -19.60 -33.52
C ASN A 10 25.69 -18.91 -32.18
N CYS A 11 26.96 -18.66 -31.83
CA CYS A 11 27.32 -18.03 -30.54
C CYS A 11 26.85 -16.58 -30.44
N GLU A 12 26.97 -15.80 -31.52
CA GLU A 12 26.54 -14.39 -31.51
C GLU A 12 25.02 -14.29 -31.50
N GLU A 13 24.35 -15.18 -32.22
CA GLU A 13 22.89 -15.29 -32.21
C GLU A 13 22.36 -15.68 -30.83
N GLU A 14 23.03 -16.63 -30.17
CA GLU A 14 22.69 -17.08 -28.81
C GLU A 14 22.98 -16.01 -27.76
N ALA A 15 24.08 -15.27 -27.89
CA ALA A 15 24.39 -14.13 -27.02
C ALA A 15 23.41 -12.98 -27.21
N LYS A 16 23.01 -12.68 -28.45
CA LYS A 16 21.95 -11.70 -28.74
C LYS A 16 20.60 -12.15 -28.18
N PHE A 17 20.25 -13.42 -28.35
CA PHE A 17 19.03 -13.97 -27.78
C PHE A 17 19.01 -13.83 -26.26
N LEU A 18 20.08 -14.22 -25.56
CA LEU A 18 20.19 -14.04 -24.12
C LEU A 18 20.14 -12.55 -23.73
N GLN A 19 20.83 -11.67 -24.46
CA GLN A 19 20.76 -10.22 -24.23
C GLN A 19 19.33 -9.68 -24.30
N ASP A 20 18.56 -10.06 -25.32
CA ASP A 20 17.17 -9.65 -25.50
C ASP A 20 16.28 -10.17 -24.37
N ARG A 21 16.51 -11.41 -23.93
CA ARG A 21 15.85 -11.98 -22.75
C ARG A 21 16.14 -11.17 -21.50
N ILE A 22 17.40 -10.82 -21.23
CA ILE A 22 17.77 -10.04 -20.05
C ILE A 22 17.11 -8.66 -20.07
N LEU A 23 17.13 -7.95 -21.22
CA LEU A 23 16.49 -6.65 -21.36
C LEU A 23 14.97 -6.72 -21.12
N SER A 24 14.33 -7.77 -21.64
CA SER A 24 12.90 -8.02 -21.39
C SER A 24 12.62 -8.27 -19.90
N VAL A 25 13.44 -9.07 -19.23
CA VAL A 25 13.29 -9.36 -17.79
C VAL A 25 13.50 -8.11 -16.96
N GLU A 26 14.58 -7.39 -17.17
CA GLU A 26 14.92 -6.16 -16.44
C GLU A 26 13.77 -5.13 -16.54
N LYS A 27 13.27 -4.88 -17.74
CA LYS A 27 12.15 -3.95 -17.95
C LYS A 27 10.90 -4.37 -17.17
N ASN A 28 10.51 -5.64 -17.29
CA ASN A 28 9.28 -6.14 -16.66
C ASN A 28 9.41 -6.18 -15.13
N PHE A 29 10.54 -6.64 -14.59
CA PHE A 29 10.77 -6.69 -13.15
C PHE A 29 10.88 -5.29 -12.53
N ALA A 30 11.50 -4.33 -13.24
CA ALA A 30 11.51 -2.93 -12.80
C ALA A 30 10.09 -2.35 -12.73
N GLN A 31 9.25 -2.61 -13.76
CA GLN A 31 7.86 -2.18 -13.76
C GLN A 31 7.06 -2.84 -12.63
N LEU A 32 7.22 -4.15 -12.41
CA LEU A 32 6.58 -4.86 -11.31
C LEU A 32 7.01 -4.29 -9.96
N SER A 33 8.32 -4.13 -9.72
CA SER A 33 8.85 -3.53 -8.49
C SER A 33 8.24 -2.15 -8.24
N HIS A 34 8.17 -1.31 -9.28
CA HIS A 34 7.57 0.01 -9.17
C HIS A 34 6.09 -0.03 -8.77
N VAL A 35 5.27 -0.85 -9.43
CA VAL A 35 3.84 -0.96 -9.17
C VAL A 35 3.57 -1.58 -7.79
N PHE A 36 4.27 -2.66 -7.42
CA PHE A 36 4.15 -3.25 -6.08
C PHE A 36 4.67 -2.30 -4.99
N GLY A 37 5.69 -1.48 -5.28
CA GLY A 37 6.17 -0.44 -4.37
C GLY A 37 5.12 0.63 -4.11
N LEU A 38 4.40 1.08 -5.15
CA LEU A 38 3.26 2.00 -4.99
C LEU A 38 2.13 1.36 -4.19
N TYR A 39 1.79 0.10 -4.49
CA TYR A 39 0.80 -0.66 -3.75
C TYR A 39 1.14 -0.76 -2.26
N SER A 40 2.36 -1.19 -1.92
CA SER A 40 2.83 -1.33 -0.55
C SER A 40 2.77 -0.01 0.23
N ARG A 41 3.15 1.11 -0.41
CA ARG A 41 3.01 2.45 0.19
C ARG A 41 1.55 2.82 0.45
N LYS A 42 0.63 2.53 -0.48
CA LYS A 42 -0.79 2.79 -0.28
C LYS A 42 -1.39 1.93 0.83
N VAL A 43 -0.95 0.69 0.99
CA VAL A 43 -1.33 -0.15 2.14
C VAL A 43 -0.84 0.46 3.46
N ALA A 44 0.40 0.96 3.52
CA ALA A 44 0.90 1.67 4.71
C ALA A 44 0.10 2.94 5.02
N SER A 45 -0.24 3.74 4.00
CA SER A 45 -1.09 4.92 4.18
C SER A 45 -2.50 4.58 4.64
N LEU A 46 -3.06 3.44 4.25
CA LEU A 46 -4.36 2.99 4.74
C LEU A 46 -4.32 2.68 6.24
N ARG A 47 -3.23 2.04 6.71
CA ARG A 47 -2.98 1.85 8.16
C ARG A 47 -2.97 3.18 8.91
N ASP A 48 -2.23 4.18 8.42
CA ASP A 48 -2.19 5.51 9.07
C ASP A 48 -3.58 6.11 9.25
N ARG A 49 -4.44 6.00 8.23
CA ARG A 49 -5.82 6.49 8.30
C ARG A 49 -6.67 5.65 9.24
N GLY A 50 -6.43 4.34 9.30
CA GLY A 50 -7.04 3.46 10.29
C GLY A 50 -6.71 3.91 11.72
N ASP A 51 -5.46 4.29 12.01
CA ASP A 51 -5.04 4.71 13.34
C ASP A 51 -5.69 6.04 13.76
N GLU A 52 -5.85 6.95 12.78
CA GLU A 52 -6.60 8.19 12.97
C GLU A 52 -8.08 7.94 13.32
N VAL A 53 -8.71 6.97 12.65
CA VAL A 53 -10.09 6.54 12.96
C VAL A 53 -10.18 5.99 14.38
N ALA A 54 -9.32 5.03 14.74
CA ALA A 54 -9.32 4.44 16.07
C ALA A 54 -9.13 5.50 17.16
N LYS A 55 -8.16 6.39 16.99
CA LYS A 55 -7.90 7.50 17.93
C LYS A 55 -9.08 8.44 18.08
N THR A 56 -9.75 8.79 16.98
CA THR A 56 -10.90 9.70 17.01
C THR A 56 -12.07 9.07 17.77
N ILE A 57 -12.34 7.78 17.52
CA ILE A 57 -13.41 7.05 18.19
C ILE A 57 -13.10 6.88 19.68
N LEU A 58 -11.86 6.53 20.03
CA LEU A 58 -11.42 6.45 21.43
C LEU A 58 -11.58 7.80 22.15
N THR A 59 -11.30 8.92 21.46
CA THR A 59 -11.51 10.26 22.02
C THR A 59 -12.99 10.52 22.30
N PHE A 60 -13.89 10.09 21.40
CA PHE A 60 -15.33 10.21 21.64
C PHE A 60 -15.78 9.33 22.81
N SER A 61 -15.34 8.07 22.85
CA SER A 61 -15.62 7.16 23.97
C SER A 61 -15.25 7.78 25.32
N ASN A 62 -14.04 8.33 25.44
CA ASN A 62 -13.56 8.97 26.66
C ASN A 62 -14.30 10.27 27.03
N GLY A 63 -14.85 10.97 26.04
CA GLY A 63 -15.66 12.17 26.25
C GLY A 63 -17.11 11.86 26.65
N GLU A 64 -17.58 10.65 26.37
CA GLU A 64 -18.93 10.21 26.68
C GLU A 64 -19.02 9.76 28.15
N SER A 65 -19.67 10.58 28.97
CA SER A 65 -19.80 10.36 30.41
C SER A 65 -21.21 9.92 30.83
N ILE A 66 -22.19 10.04 29.93
CA ILE A 66 -23.59 9.73 30.19
C ILE A 66 -23.94 8.36 29.62
N ASN A 67 -23.68 8.16 28.33
CA ASN A 67 -24.04 6.95 27.59
C ASN A 67 -22.93 5.89 27.79
N LYS A 68 -23.01 5.15 28.89
CA LYS A 68 -21.95 4.21 29.30
C LYS A 68 -21.83 3.01 28.38
N SER A 69 -22.96 2.49 27.86
CA SER A 69 -22.93 1.37 26.93
C SER A 69 -22.31 1.78 25.60
N LEU A 70 -22.65 2.97 25.10
CA LEU A 70 -22.01 3.58 23.92
C LEU A 70 -20.52 3.80 24.15
N SER A 71 -20.13 4.42 25.27
CA SER A 71 -18.73 4.66 25.61
C SER A 71 -17.93 3.35 25.58
N ALA A 72 -18.41 2.30 26.25
CA ALA A 72 -17.76 0.99 26.25
C ALA A 72 -17.69 0.36 24.85
N GLY A 73 -18.79 0.39 24.07
CA GLY A 73 -18.81 -0.17 22.71
C GLY A 73 -17.86 0.55 21.75
N LEU A 74 -17.73 1.88 21.89
CA LEU A 74 -16.77 2.67 21.11
C LEU A 74 -15.31 2.42 21.53
N ASP A 75 -15.05 2.21 22.83
CA ASP A 75 -13.73 1.85 23.35
C ASP A 75 -13.25 0.52 22.76
N ASP A 76 -14.08 -0.53 22.89
CA ASP A 76 -13.82 -1.86 22.35
C ASP A 76 -13.66 -1.86 20.82
N PHE A 77 -14.44 -1.02 20.12
CA PHE A 77 -14.33 -0.84 18.67
C PHE A 77 -13.00 -0.19 18.29
N ALA A 78 -12.60 0.89 18.99
CA ALA A 78 -11.34 1.56 18.74
C ALA A 78 -10.14 0.64 18.98
N ASP A 79 -10.17 -0.18 20.04
CA ASP A 79 -9.16 -1.21 20.31
C ASP A 79 -9.10 -2.25 19.18
N SER A 80 -10.26 -2.69 18.68
CA SER A 80 -10.32 -3.67 17.61
C SER A 80 -9.78 -3.11 16.29
N ILE A 81 -10.09 -1.85 15.94
CA ILE A 81 -9.51 -1.18 14.76
C ILE A 81 -8.00 -0.94 14.93
N SER A 82 -7.55 -0.55 16.11
CA SER A 82 -6.11 -0.40 16.39
C SER A 82 -5.38 -1.71 16.16
N SER A 83 -5.91 -2.82 16.69
CA SER A 83 -5.36 -4.15 16.45
C SER A 83 -5.37 -4.53 14.97
N LEU A 84 -6.42 -4.19 14.21
CA LEU A 84 -6.48 -4.42 12.76
C LEU A 84 -5.34 -3.68 12.03
N ASN A 85 -5.04 -2.45 12.42
CA ASN A 85 -3.98 -1.66 11.82
C ASN A 85 -2.60 -2.18 12.18
N ASP A 86 -2.38 -2.71 13.38
CA ASP A 86 -1.13 -3.41 13.72
C ASP A 86 -0.86 -4.58 12.75
N PHE A 87 -1.90 -5.36 12.41
CA PHE A 87 -1.78 -6.38 11.37
C PHE A 87 -1.59 -5.78 9.97
N GLY A 88 -2.17 -4.61 9.70
CA GLY A 88 -1.95 -3.83 8.49
C GLY A 88 -0.49 -3.38 8.32
N ASP A 89 0.18 -3.02 9.42
CA ASP A 89 1.61 -2.67 9.43
C ASP A 89 2.48 -3.89 9.08
N VAL A 90 2.20 -5.04 9.71
CA VAL A 90 2.86 -6.30 9.39
C VAL A 90 2.67 -6.69 7.92
N ARG A 91 1.46 -6.51 7.37
CA ARG A 91 1.19 -6.70 5.94
C ARG A 91 2.03 -5.76 5.08
N ALA A 92 2.02 -4.45 5.37
CA ALA A 92 2.76 -3.46 4.60
C ALA A 92 4.27 -3.77 4.60
N HIS A 93 4.83 -4.12 5.75
CA HIS A 93 6.22 -4.52 5.87
C HIS A 93 6.53 -5.81 5.09
N ALA A 94 5.69 -6.83 5.22
CA ALA A 94 5.86 -8.09 4.51
C ALA A 94 5.80 -7.92 2.98
N LEU A 95 4.88 -7.09 2.47
CA LEU A 95 4.81 -6.74 1.06
C LEU A 95 6.10 -6.07 0.57
N ASN A 96 6.64 -5.12 1.34
CA ASN A 96 7.88 -4.45 0.97
C ASN A 96 9.05 -5.45 0.88
N VAL A 97 9.25 -6.26 1.92
CA VAL A 97 10.40 -7.18 1.99
C VAL A 97 10.26 -8.36 1.04
N ARG A 98 9.13 -9.05 1.03
CA ARG A 98 8.97 -10.32 0.29
C ARG A 98 8.56 -10.15 -1.16
N VAL A 99 8.11 -8.95 -1.55
CA VAL A 99 7.66 -8.68 -2.93
C VAL A 99 8.51 -7.59 -3.56
N VAL A 100 8.54 -6.39 -2.99
CA VAL A 100 9.18 -5.23 -3.62
C VAL A 100 10.71 -5.38 -3.66
N GLU A 101 11.33 -5.72 -2.54
CA GLU A 101 12.78 -5.91 -2.46
C GLU A 101 13.23 -7.11 -3.31
N GLU A 102 12.50 -8.23 -3.27
CA GLU A 102 12.79 -9.41 -4.10
C GLU A 102 12.72 -9.11 -5.61
N LEU A 103 11.73 -8.34 -6.07
CA LEU A 103 11.67 -7.87 -7.45
C LEU A 103 12.84 -6.93 -7.79
N SER A 104 13.22 -6.07 -6.85
CA SER A 104 14.29 -5.08 -7.06
C SER A 104 15.68 -5.71 -7.20
N LYS A 105 15.92 -6.88 -6.60
CA LYS A 105 17.16 -7.65 -6.79
C LYS A 105 17.46 -7.96 -8.26
N TYR A 106 16.43 -7.99 -9.12
CA TYR A 106 16.62 -8.25 -10.55
C TYR A 106 17.38 -7.13 -11.27
N GLU A 107 17.48 -5.92 -10.72
CA GLU A 107 18.36 -4.88 -11.26
C GLU A 107 19.83 -5.36 -11.25
N GLU A 108 20.32 -5.80 -10.10
CA GLU A 108 21.70 -6.28 -9.96
C GLU A 108 21.93 -7.63 -10.67
N ILE A 109 20.95 -8.54 -10.63
CA ILE A 109 21.03 -9.83 -11.34
C ILE A 109 21.17 -9.57 -12.84
N CYS A 110 20.30 -8.73 -13.42
CA CYS A 110 20.37 -8.42 -14.85
C CYS A 110 21.68 -7.72 -15.21
N LYS A 111 22.18 -6.82 -14.36
CA LYS A 111 23.48 -6.17 -14.57
C LYS A 111 24.63 -7.18 -14.65
N ARG A 112 24.72 -8.12 -13.70
CA ARG A 112 25.77 -9.16 -13.70
C ARG A 112 25.71 -10.04 -14.94
N VAL A 113 24.52 -10.53 -15.31
CA VAL A 113 24.39 -11.41 -16.48
C VAL A 113 24.70 -10.65 -17.78
N LYS A 114 24.36 -9.35 -17.89
CA LYS A 114 24.78 -8.52 -19.03
C LYS A 114 26.29 -8.37 -19.13
N GLU A 115 26.99 -8.22 -18.01
CA GLU A 115 28.46 -8.16 -17.98
C GLU A 115 29.06 -9.47 -18.51
N GLU A 116 28.55 -10.62 -18.08
CA GLU A 116 28.96 -11.93 -18.62
C GLU A 116 28.72 -12.04 -20.14
N VAL A 117 27.57 -11.56 -20.64
CA VAL A 117 27.28 -11.53 -22.09
C VAL A 117 28.27 -10.64 -22.85
N LYS A 118 28.68 -9.51 -22.28
CA LYS A 118 29.71 -8.63 -22.90
C LYS A 118 31.06 -9.34 -23.01
N ASP A 119 31.45 -10.13 -22.01
CA ASP A 119 32.71 -10.88 -22.05
C ASP A 119 32.74 -11.88 -23.21
N ILE A 120 31.59 -12.47 -23.55
CA ILE A 120 31.44 -13.39 -24.68
C ILE A 120 31.64 -12.66 -26.01
N PHE A 121 31.03 -11.47 -26.18
CA PHE A 121 31.28 -10.63 -27.36
C PHE A 121 32.75 -10.21 -27.46
N ALA A 122 33.40 -9.90 -26.33
CA ALA A 122 34.82 -9.56 -26.31
C ALA A 122 35.72 -10.74 -26.70
N ALA A 123 35.42 -11.96 -26.25
CA ALA A 123 36.12 -13.18 -26.65
C ALA A 123 35.99 -13.45 -28.15
N ARG A 124 34.78 -13.25 -28.69
CA ARG A 124 34.51 -13.36 -30.12
C ARG A 124 35.28 -12.34 -30.95
N GLU A 125 35.25 -11.07 -30.55
CA GLU A 125 35.97 -10.00 -31.23
C GLU A 125 37.49 -10.29 -31.24
N ARG A 126 38.05 -10.81 -30.14
CA ARG A 126 39.45 -11.25 -30.08
C ARG A 126 39.76 -12.38 -31.07
N GLU A 127 38.88 -13.37 -31.24
CA GLU A 127 39.04 -14.43 -32.24
C GLU A 127 39.05 -13.87 -33.67
N VAL A 128 38.11 -12.99 -33.98
CA VAL A 128 38.00 -12.33 -35.30
C VAL A 128 39.26 -11.50 -35.60
N GLN A 129 39.76 -10.75 -34.62
CA GLN A 129 40.98 -9.95 -34.76
C GLN A 129 42.22 -10.81 -35.02
N ARG A 130 42.39 -11.92 -34.28
CA ARG A 130 43.52 -12.86 -34.48
C ARG A 130 43.44 -13.53 -35.85
N LYS A 131 42.24 -13.85 -36.33
CA LYS A 131 42.05 -14.41 -37.68
C LYS A 131 42.46 -13.42 -38.77
N ARG A 132 41.98 -12.17 -38.69
CA ARG A 132 42.39 -11.09 -39.61
C ARG A 132 43.89 -10.79 -39.56
N GLN A 133 44.51 -10.93 -38.39
CA GLN A 133 45.96 -10.77 -38.25
C GLN A 133 46.72 -11.89 -38.97
N LEU A 134 46.29 -13.15 -38.80
CA LEU A 134 46.89 -14.28 -39.51
C LEU A 134 46.78 -14.12 -41.04
N ASP A 135 45.61 -13.73 -41.54
CA ASP A 135 45.40 -13.52 -42.98
C ASP A 135 46.34 -12.43 -43.53
N ARG A 136 46.48 -11.31 -42.81
CA ARG A 136 47.41 -10.23 -43.18
C ARG A 136 48.88 -10.66 -43.20
N ILE A 137 49.31 -11.52 -42.27
CA ILE A 137 50.68 -12.03 -42.22
C ILE A 137 50.93 -12.97 -43.41
N ARG A 138 49.97 -13.85 -43.71
CA ARG A 138 50.04 -14.76 -44.86
C ARG A 138 50.14 -14.02 -46.20
N ASP A 139 49.36 -12.95 -46.38
CA ASP A 139 49.36 -12.14 -47.60
C ASP A 139 50.67 -11.34 -47.77
N ARG A 140 51.23 -10.81 -46.67
CA ARG A 140 52.45 -9.98 -46.71
C ARG A 140 53.74 -10.78 -46.82
N ASN A 141 53.83 -11.93 -46.15
CA ASN A 141 55.06 -12.70 -46.07
C ASN A 141 54.80 -14.22 -46.16
N PRO A 142 54.45 -14.75 -47.34
CA PRO A 142 54.11 -16.16 -47.51
C PRO A 142 55.28 -17.12 -47.26
N ARG A 143 56.53 -16.63 -47.25
CA ARG A 143 57.73 -17.44 -46.94
C ARG A 143 58.12 -17.38 -45.45
N GLY A 144 57.52 -16.47 -44.67
CA GLY A 144 57.75 -16.29 -43.23
C GLY A 144 57.08 -17.36 -42.37
N ARG A 145 57.48 -18.63 -42.52
CA ARG A 145 56.82 -19.77 -41.85
C ARG A 145 56.73 -19.64 -40.33
N GLN A 146 57.72 -19.07 -39.67
CA GLN A 146 57.75 -18.95 -38.21
C GLN A 146 56.71 -17.93 -37.69
N GLU A 147 56.58 -16.78 -38.34
CA GLU A 147 55.59 -15.76 -37.98
C GLU A 147 54.16 -16.25 -38.22
N ILE A 148 53.93 -16.98 -39.33
CA ILE A 148 52.65 -17.62 -39.63
C ILE A 148 52.30 -18.65 -38.54
N MET A 149 53.25 -19.52 -38.17
CA MET A 149 53.04 -20.55 -37.13
C MET A 149 52.70 -19.93 -35.77
N GLN A 150 53.33 -18.80 -35.42
CA GLN A 150 53.03 -18.09 -34.19
C GLN A 150 51.61 -17.51 -34.20
N ALA A 151 51.22 -16.83 -35.29
CA ALA A 151 49.88 -16.27 -35.44
C ALA A 151 48.78 -17.36 -35.49
N GLU A 152 49.07 -18.52 -36.10
CA GLU A 152 48.19 -19.70 -36.07
C GLU A 152 47.98 -20.20 -34.65
N THR A 153 49.05 -20.28 -33.85
CA THR A 153 48.97 -20.71 -32.45
C THR A 153 48.11 -19.74 -31.62
N GLU A 154 48.25 -18.43 -31.83
CA GLU A 154 47.43 -17.42 -31.15
C GLU A 154 45.96 -17.50 -31.57
N LEU A 155 45.67 -17.73 -32.86
CA LEU A 155 44.31 -17.96 -33.32
C LEU A 155 43.69 -19.20 -32.69
N VAL A 156 44.43 -20.32 -32.64
CA VAL A 156 43.96 -21.56 -32.00
C VAL A 156 43.63 -21.32 -30.52
N LYS A 157 44.46 -20.56 -29.80
CA LYS A 157 44.18 -20.18 -28.40
C LYS A 157 42.89 -19.36 -28.28
N ALA A 158 42.71 -18.34 -29.12
CA ALA A 158 41.51 -17.50 -29.12
C ALA A 158 40.24 -18.28 -29.50
N THR A 159 40.32 -19.19 -30.48
CA THR A 159 39.22 -20.08 -30.85
C THR A 159 38.87 -21.03 -29.69
N ALA A 160 39.86 -21.58 -28.99
CA ALA A 160 39.63 -22.45 -27.85
C ALA A 160 38.97 -21.71 -26.67
N GLU A 161 39.34 -20.45 -26.43
CA GLU A 161 38.68 -19.59 -25.44
C GLU A 161 37.22 -19.32 -25.82
N LEU A 162 36.95 -18.96 -27.09
CA LEU A 162 35.60 -18.74 -27.59
C LEU A 162 34.72 -20.00 -27.45
N SER A 163 35.27 -21.19 -27.72
CA SER A 163 34.53 -22.45 -27.53
C SER A 163 34.15 -22.69 -26.07
N LYS A 164 34.99 -22.29 -25.11
CA LYS A 164 34.66 -22.37 -23.68
C LYS A 164 33.54 -21.40 -23.31
N THR A 165 33.58 -20.17 -23.82
CA THR A 165 32.56 -19.16 -23.52
C THR A 165 31.18 -19.52 -24.09
N ILE A 166 31.12 -20.28 -25.19
CA ILE A 166 29.86 -20.81 -25.74
C ILE A 166 29.17 -21.75 -24.76
N HIS A 167 29.89 -22.74 -24.22
CA HIS A 167 29.27 -23.66 -23.27
C HIS A 167 28.79 -22.92 -22.01
N THR A 168 29.58 -21.94 -21.56
CA THR A 168 29.18 -21.07 -20.46
C THR A 168 27.88 -20.33 -20.75
N ILE A 169 27.64 -19.82 -21.97
CA ILE A 169 26.41 -19.07 -22.26
C ILE A 169 25.15 -19.95 -22.24
N GLU A 170 25.25 -21.18 -22.74
CA GLU A 170 24.14 -22.14 -22.74
C GLU A 170 23.67 -22.44 -21.30
N ASP A 171 24.65 -22.69 -20.42
CA ASP A 171 24.41 -22.95 -18.99
C ASP A 171 23.87 -21.70 -18.27
N ARG A 172 24.45 -20.53 -18.53
CA ARG A 172 24.03 -19.26 -17.92
C ARG A 172 22.63 -18.85 -18.37
N SER A 173 22.32 -18.99 -19.66
CA SER A 173 21.00 -18.73 -20.22
C SER A 173 19.93 -19.60 -19.55
N SER A 174 20.20 -20.90 -19.46
CA SER A 174 19.30 -21.87 -18.82
C SER A 174 19.13 -21.61 -17.33
N SER A 175 20.21 -21.26 -16.63
CA SER A 175 20.18 -20.93 -15.20
C SER A 175 19.40 -19.64 -14.94
N PHE A 176 19.63 -18.59 -15.73
CA PHE A 176 18.94 -17.31 -15.60
C PHE A 176 17.44 -17.45 -15.81
N GLU A 177 17.03 -18.17 -16.87
CA GLU A 177 15.61 -18.38 -17.15
C GLU A 177 14.94 -19.23 -16.07
N ARG A 178 15.63 -20.28 -15.57
CA ARG A 178 15.13 -21.11 -14.45
C ARG A 178 14.95 -20.29 -13.18
N GLN A 179 15.95 -19.48 -12.82
CA GLN A 179 15.91 -18.62 -11.65
C GLN A 179 14.73 -17.64 -11.76
N LYS A 180 14.60 -16.94 -12.89
CA LYS A 180 13.48 -16.02 -13.13
C LYS A 180 12.12 -16.66 -12.96
N LEU A 181 11.91 -17.85 -13.54
CA LEU A 181 10.63 -18.56 -13.44
C LEU A 181 10.30 -18.96 -12.00
N HIS A 182 11.30 -19.46 -11.27
CA HIS A 182 11.15 -19.84 -9.87
C HIS A 182 10.84 -18.63 -9.00
N ASP A 183 11.63 -17.57 -9.11
CA ASP A 183 11.54 -16.40 -8.24
C ASP A 183 10.25 -15.63 -8.48
N LEU A 184 9.87 -15.40 -9.75
CA LEU A 184 8.59 -14.74 -10.06
C LEU A 184 7.41 -15.51 -9.47
N LYS A 185 7.41 -16.84 -9.61
CA LYS A 185 6.39 -17.69 -9.01
C LYS A 185 6.37 -17.54 -7.49
N SER A 186 7.54 -17.60 -6.84
CA SER A 186 7.66 -17.47 -5.39
C SER A 186 7.17 -16.11 -4.88
N ILE A 187 7.59 -15.02 -5.53
CA ILE A 187 7.19 -13.65 -5.20
C ILE A 187 5.68 -13.47 -5.28
N LEU A 188 5.05 -13.98 -6.35
CA LEU A 188 3.59 -13.86 -6.52
C LEU A 188 2.83 -14.74 -5.51
N LEU A 189 3.34 -15.92 -5.18
CA LEU A 189 2.76 -16.76 -4.12
C LEU A 189 2.87 -16.09 -2.75
N ASP A 190 4.01 -15.44 -2.48
CA ASP A 190 4.22 -14.67 -1.24
C ASP A 190 3.23 -13.51 -1.14
N PHE A 191 3.06 -12.74 -2.22
CA PHE A 191 2.05 -11.68 -2.29
C PHE A 191 0.64 -12.21 -1.94
N ILE A 192 0.21 -13.28 -2.61
CA ILE A 192 -1.12 -13.87 -2.38
C ILE A 192 -1.26 -14.36 -0.93
N ALA A 193 -0.24 -15.03 -0.39
CA ALA A 193 -0.27 -15.53 0.98
C ALA A 193 -0.36 -14.41 2.03
N ILE A 194 0.37 -13.30 1.81
CA ILE A 194 0.32 -12.12 2.68
C ILE A 194 -1.08 -11.51 2.66
N GLU A 195 -1.64 -11.28 1.47
CA GLU A 195 -2.98 -10.70 1.29
C GLU A 195 -4.07 -11.61 1.89
N MET A 196 -4.03 -12.91 1.61
CA MET A 196 -4.97 -13.87 2.18
C MET A 196 -4.89 -13.89 3.71
N GLY A 197 -3.68 -13.90 4.27
CA GLY A 197 -3.47 -13.90 5.72
C GLY A 197 -4.04 -12.65 6.38
N TYR A 198 -3.78 -11.48 5.80
CA TYR A 198 -4.34 -10.22 6.27
C TYR A 198 -5.87 -10.22 6.19
N HIS A 199 -6.45 -10.59 5.05
CA HIS A 199 -7.90 -10.55 4.87
C HIS A 199 -8.64 -11.53 5.78
N ALA A 200 -8.08 -12.71 6.03
CA ALA A 200 -8.64 -13.66 7.01
C ALA A 200 -8.65 -13.05 8.41
N ARG A 201 -7.54 -12.41 8.82
CA ARG A 201 -7.45 -11.75 10.12
C ARG A 201 -8.37 -10.53 10.22
N ALA A 202 -8.46 -9.75 9.16
CA ALA A 202 -9.34 -8.60 9.07
C ALA A 202 -10.80 -9.01 9.25
N LEU A 203 -11.24 -10.09 8.60
CA LEU A 203 -12.59 -10.61 8.76
C LEU A 203 -12.90 -11.00 10.21
N GLU A 204 -11.98 -11.69 10.87
CA GLU A 204 -12.12 -12.07 12.28
C GLU A 204 -12.28 -10.83 13.18
N ILE A 205 -11.39 -9.85 13.04
CA ILE A 205 -11.41 -8.63 13.84
C ILE A 205 -12.66 -7.80 13.55
N LEU A 206 -13.04 -7.61 12.29
CA LEU A 206 -14.24 -6.86 11.92
C LEU A 206 -15.52 -7.53 12.43
N THR A 207 -15.55 -8.86 12.48
CA THR A 207 -16.67 -9.60 13.08
C THR A 207 -16.77 -9.33 14.59
N LYS A 208 -15.63 -9.27 15.29
CA LYS A 208 -15.58 -8.87 16.70
C LYS A 208 -16.04 -7.41 16.87
N SER A 209 -15.50 -6.48 16.07
CA SER A 209 -15.88 -5.07 16.08
C SER A 209 -17.37 -4.87 15.84
N PHE A 210 -17.96 -5.62 14.91
CA PHE A 210 -19.40 -5.61 14.65
C PHE A 210 -20.19 -5.96 15.91
N LYS A 211 -19.77 -7.00 16.63
CA LYS A 211 -20.42 -7.39 17.87
C LYS A 211 -20.33 -6.30 18.95
N CYS A 212 -19.17 -5.67 19.12
CA CYS A 212 -18.98 -4.58 20.08
C CYS A 212 -19.96 -3.43 19.87
N ILE A 213 -20.20 -3.05 18.60
CA ILE A 213 -21.16 -2.00 18.26
C ILE A 213 -22.61 -2.50 18.40
N ASN A 214 -22.89 -3.73 17.95
CA ASN A 214 -24.23 -4.30 18.01
C ASN A 214 -24.72 -4.56 19.45
N ASP A 215 -23.80 -4.75 20.39
CA ASP A 215 -24.12 -4.99 21.80
C ASP A 215 -24.35 -3.68 22.59
N ILE A 216 -24.26 -2.50 21.95
CA ILE A 216 -24.60 -1.20 22.57
C ILE A 216 -26.08 -1.18 22.97
N ASN A 217 -26.35 -0.92 24.24
CA ASN A 217 -27.69 -0.86 24.80
C ASN A 217 -28.22 0.58 24.84
N GLU A 218 -28.86 0.97 23.73
CA GLU A 218 -29.46 2.29 23.52
C GLU A 218 -30.49 2.66 24.60
N GLU A 219 -31.30 1.69 25.04
CA GLU A 219 -32.35 1.93 26.04
C GLU A 219 -31.75 2.22 27.42
N SER A 220 -30.71 1.47 27.82
CA SER A 220 -29.98 1.74 29.06
C SER A 220 -29.32 3.11 29.05
N ASP A 221 -28.71 3.50 27.93
CA ASP A 221 -28.06 4.79 27.77
C ASP A 221 -29.08 5.93 27.81
N LEU A 222 -30.24 5.78 27.15
CA LEU A 222 -31.29 6.78 27.19
C LEU A 222 -31.86 6.97 28.60
N GLN A 223 -31.98 5.88 29.38
CA GLN A 223 -32.38 5.97 30.78
C GLN A 223 -31.34 6.72 31.63
N ASP A 224 -30.05 6.48 31.40
CA ASP A 224 -28.98 7.18 32.10
C ASP A 224 -28.92 8.68 31.73
N PHE A 225 -29.20 9.02 30.47
CA PHE A 225 -29.42 10.38 30.03
C PHE A 225 -30.60 11.05 30.75
N GLN A 226 -31.78 10.41 30.76
CA GLN A 226 -32.97 10.96 31.42
C GLN A 226 -32.77 11.16 32.93
N LYS A 227 -32.11 10.22 33.61
CA LYS A 227 -31.75 10.37 35.03
C LYS A 227 -30.84 11.58 35.26
N THR A 228 -29.85 11.77 34.39
CA THR A 228 -28.91 12.89 34.49
C THR A 228 -29.61 14.22 34.22
N GLN A 229 -30.45 14.28 33.18
CA GLN A 229 -31.29 15.44 32.87
C GLN A 229 -32.24 15.79 34.02
N GLY A 230 -32.90 14.80 34.62
CA GLY A 230 -33.79 15.00 35.76
C GLY A 230 -33.07 15.55 36.99
N LYS A 231 -31.85 15.06 37.29
CA LYS A 231 -31.02 15.61 38.37
C LYS A 231 -30.65 17.08 38.12
N MET A 232 -30.25 17.42 36.90
CA MET A 232 -29.92 18.78 36.50
C MET A 232 -31.13 19.72 36.62
N ASP A 233 -32.32 19.27 36.22
CA ASP A 233 -33.56 20.05 36.36
C ASP A 233 -33.93 20.31 37.83
N VAL A 234 -33.76 19.29 38.70
CA VAL A 234 -33.96 19.44 40.15
C VAL A 234 -32.96 20.44 40.75
N GLU A 235 -31.69 20.37 40.36
CA GLU A 235 -30.65 21.28 40.82
C GLU A 235 -30.90 22.72 40.33
N PHE A 236 -31.27 22.89 39.07
CA PHE A 236 -31.65 24.18 38.51
C PHE A 236 -32.84 24.81 39.26
N LYS A 237 -33.90 24.02 39.51
CA LYS A 237 -35.07 24.47 40.28
C LYS A 237 -34.72 24.82 41.73
N LYS A 238 -33.75 24.14 42.35
CA LYS A 238 -33.25 24.49 43.70
C LYS A 238 -32.49 25.82 43.66
N SER A 239 -31.66 26.05 42.66
CA SER A 239 -30.90 27.30 42.50
C SER A 239 -31.79 28.53 42.23
N LEU A 240 -32.96 28.33 41.61
CA LEU A 240 -33.97 29.39 41.44
C LEU A 240 -34.76 29.72 42.72
N ARG A 241 -34.77 28.84 43.72
CA ARG A 241 -35.40 29.11 45.02
C ARG A 241 -34.44 29.92 45.89
N LEU A 242 -34.62 31.25 45.93
CA LEU A 242 -33.95 32.11 46.91
C LEU A 242 -34.21 31.62 48.36
N PRO A 243 -33.25 31.76 49.29
CA PRO A 243 -33.46 31.40 50.68
C PRO A 243 -34.53 32.33 51.29
N ALA A 244 -35.73 31.79 51.47
CA ALA A 244 -36.80 32.46 52.21
C ALA A 244 -36.53 32.33 53.72
N SER A 245 -35.72 33.24 54.25
CA SER A 245 -35.71 33.62 55.67
C SER A 245 -35.11 35.02 55.75
N MET A 246 -35.86 36.06 56.07
CA MET A 246 -36.36 36.30 57.42
C MET A 246 -37.79 36.87 57.42
N HIS A 247 -38.72 36.18 58.07
CA HIS A 247 -39.93 36.78 58.62
C HIS A 247 -39.73 36.93 60.13
N HIS A 248 -39.75 38.16 60.64
CA HIS A 248 -40.08 38.46 62.03
C HIS A 248 -41.18 39.54 62.09
N HIS A 249 -42.36 39.07 62.52
CA HIS A 249 -43.48 39.69 63.23
C HIS A 249 -43.87 41.20 63.10
N ARG A 250 -45.12 41.37 62.64
CA ARG A 250 -46.32 41.98 63.28
C ARG A 250 -46.81 43.40 62.87
N HIS A 251 -48.10 43.41 62.49
CA HIS A 251 -49.21 44.38 62.69
C HIS A 251 -49.55 45.50 61.67
N SER A 252 -50.65 45.24 60.92
CA SER A 252 -51.82 46.09 60.59
C SER A 252 -51.67 47.38 59.72
N PRO A 253 -52.75 47.97 59.15
CA PRO A 253 -52.99 47.87 57.71
C PRO A 253 -53.20 49.23 57.02
N SER A 254 -52.61 49.47 55.85
CA SER A 254 -53.22 50.39 54.88
C SER A 254 -52.59 50.33 53.49
N ARG A 255 -53.47 50.16 52.51
CA ARG A 255 -53.53 50.85 51.21
C ARG A 255 -52.29 50.91 50.30
N ARG A 256 -52.58 50.45 49.07
CA ARG A 256 -52.23 50.94 47.72
C ARG A 256 -51.24 50.09 46.92
N ASN A 257 -51.78 49.64 45.78
CA ASN A 257 -51.21 49.47 44.45
C ASN A 257 -49.73 49.11 44.35
N SER A 258 -49.43 48.02 43.67
CA SER A 258 -48.82 48.12 42.34
C SER A 258 -48.80 46.75 41.67
N LEU A 259 -49.31 46.72 40.45
CA LEU A 259 -49.03 45.69 39.46
C LEU A 259 -47.50 45.51 39.36
N PHE A 260 -47.00 44.33 39.67
CA PHE A 260 -45.69 43.88 39.21
C PHE A 260 -45.87 42.50 38.61
N ARG A 261 -46.11 42.50 37.30
CA ARG A 261 -46.01 41.35 36.41
C ARG A 261 -44.52 41.13 36.18
N SER A 262 -43.89 40.23 36.94
CA SER A 262 -42.50 39.85 36.71
C SER A 262 -42.42 38.94 35.48
N THR A 263 -42.24 39.53 34.31
CA THR A 263 -41.67 38.83 33.17
C THR A 263 -40.18 38.65 33.44
N GLN A 264 -39.79 37.54 34.07
CA GLN A 264 -38.38 37.18 34.16
C GLN A 264 -37.90 36.78 32.77
N SER A 265 -37.14 37.70 32.21
CA SER A 265 -36.51 37.63 30.90
C SER A 265 -35.47 36.50 30.87
N LEU A 266 -35.60 35.59 29.88
CA LEU A 266 -34.63 34.54 29.54
C LEU A 266 -33.37 35.12 28.85
N GLY A 267 -32.93 36.31 29.24
CA GLY A 267 -31.86 37.07 28.57
C GLY A 267 -30.44 36.55 28.82
N SER A 268 -30.26 35.41 29.48
CA SER A 268 -28.93 34.93 29.91
C SER A 268 -28.65 33.47 29.50
N LEU A 269 -29.10 33.06 28.32
CA LEU A 269 -28.68 31.79 27.70
C LEU A 269 -27.71 31.99 26.52
N GLY A 270 -27.54 33.22 26.04
CA GLY A 270 -26.71 33.52 24.86
C GLY A 270 -25.19 33.37 25.08
N THR A 271 -24.73 33.37 26.33
CA THR A 271 -23.30 33.32 26.67
C THR A 271 -22.73 31.91 26.82
N VAL A 272 -23.57 30.87 26.95
CA VAL A 272 -23.11 29.48 27.17
C VAL A 272 -22.84 28.74 25.85
N LEU A 273 -23.45 29.16 24.73
CA LEU A 273 -23.29 28.53 23.41
C LEU A 273 -22.10 29.06 22.59
N SER A 274 -21.26 29.93 23.15
CA SER A 274 -20.13 30.54 22.43
C SER A 274 -18.82 29.84 22.78
N THR A 275 -18.30 29.06 21.84
CA THR A 275 -16.93 28.49 21.89
C THR A 275 -15.87 29.60 21.81
N PRO A 276 -14.73 29.51 22.53
CA PRO A 276 -13.77 30.60 22.53
C PRO A 276 -12.82 30.51 21.33
N LYS A 277 -12.99 31.40 20.34
CA LYS A 277 -11.92 31.74 19.39
C LYS A 277 -10.96 32.73 20.06
N LYS A 278 -9.74 32.27 20.30
CA LYS A 278 -8.60 33.00 20.85
C LYS A 278 -8.06 34.00 19.82
N ARG A 279 -8.15 35.32 20.08
CA ARG A 279 -7.23 36.32 19.47
C ARG A 279 -6.94 37.47 20.45
N ILE A 280 -5.66 37.81 20.52
CA ILE A 280 -5.02 38.87 21.33
C ILE A 280 -4.98 40.17 20.51
N PRO A 281 -4.97 41.38 21.14
CA PRO A 281 -5.38 42.64 20.53
C PRO A 281 -4.26 43.69 20.33
N GLY A 282 -4.54 44.65 19.44
CA GLY A 282 -3.87 45.96 19.34
C GLY A 282 -3.97 46.52 17.91
N ILE A 283 -4.18 47.80 17.58
CA ILE A 283 -4.26 49.09 18.27
C ILE A 283 -5.07 50.06 17.36
N LEU A 284 -5.57 51.14 17.97
CA LEU A 284 -6.49 52.19 17.54
C LEU A 284 -5.89 53.25 16.56
N HIS A 285 -6.81 54.06 15.96
CA HIS A 285 -6.68 55.39 15.30
C HIS A 285 -6.51 55.39 13.77
N SER A 286 -7.03 56.32 12.94
CA SER A 286 -7.97 57.45 13.03
C SER A 286 -8.24 57.98 11.60
N LYS A 287 -9.42 58.58 11.37
CA LYS A 287 -9.81 59.60 10.36
C LYS A 287 -9.05 59.74 9.02
N GLY A 288 -9.79 59.78 7.91
CA GLY A 288 -9.36 60.47 6.69
C GLY A 288 -10.25 60.21 5.48
N LYS A 289 -10.72 61.27 4.81
CA LYS A 289 -11.69 61.30 3.71
C LYS A 289 -10.96 61.47 2.36
N LEU A 290 -11.53 60.89 1.31
CA LEU A 290 -11.66 61.38 -0.08
C LEU A 290 -10.42 61.46 -1.02
N ASN A 291 -10.60 60.76 -2.17
CA ASN A 291 -10.36 61.16 -3.58
C ASN A 291 -8.97 61.12 -4.27
N LYS A 292 -8.95 60.26 -5.31
CA LYS A 292 -8.78 60.54 -6.76
C LYS A 292 -7.36 60.55 -7.40
N SER A 293 -7.36 59.98 -8.61
CA SER A 293 -6.44 60.07 -9.76
C SER A 293 -5.04 59.47 -9.62
N GLU A 294 -4.31 59.06 -10.66
CA GLU A 294 -4.46 58.69 -12.08
C GLU A 294 -3.01 58.68 -12.59
N GLU A 295 -2.59 57.64 -13.34
CA GLU A 295 -1.45 57.54 -14.29
C GLU A 295 -0.08 58.20 -13.96
N THR A 296 1.09 57.58 -14.19
CA THR A 296 1.68 57.42 -15.55
C THR A 296 3.08 56.77 -15.50
N LEU A 297 3.33 55.90 -16.51
CA LEU A 297 4.57 55.68 -17.28
C LEU A 297 5.82 55.05 -16.61
N ASP A 298 6.69 54.27 -17.26
CA ASP A 298 6.72 53.50 -18.52
C ASP A 298 8.11 52.80 -18.60
N SER A 299 8.20 51.77 -19.45
CA SER A 299 9.41 51.31 -20.15
C SER A 299 10.53 50.57 -19.38
N MET A 300 10.63 49.25 -19.58
CA MET A 300 11.52 48.70 -20.62
C MET A 300 11.29 47.21 -20.86
N LYS A 301 11.27 46.89 -22.15
CA LYS A 301 11.09 45.61 -22.82
C LYS A 301 12.42 44.89 -22.94
N CYS A 302 12.48 43.61 -22.56
CA CYS A 302 13.25 42.60 -23.28
C CYS A 302 12.61 41.21 -23.09
N SER A 303 12.05 40.72 -24.18
CA SER A 303 11.69 39.34 -24.48
C SER A 303 12.93 38.44 -24.43
N VAL A 304 12.83 37.25 -23.84
CA VAL A 304 12.67 35.91 -24.48
C VAL A 304 12.98 34.85 -23.41
N GLU A 305 11.98 34.02 -23.05
CA GLU A 305 11.91 32.57 -23.28
C GLU A 305 13.13 31.76 -22.78
N SER A 306 13.03 30.65 -22.03
CA SER A 306 11.90 29.86 -21.54
C SER A 306 12.44 28.86 -20.51
N GLU A 307 11.61 28.62 -19.49
CA GLU A 307 11.34 27.35 -18.81
C GLU A 307 12.43 26.63 -18.00
N SER A 308 12.35 26.84 -16.67
CA SER A 308 12.64 25.86 -15.63
C SER A 308 11.34 25.37 -15.00
N VAL A 309 10.99 24.10 -15.22
CA VAL A 309 9.82 23.46 -14.59
C VAL A 309 10.24 22.90 -13.24
N SER A 310 9.62 23.37 -12.16
CA SER A 310 9.60 22.67 -10.88
C SER A 310 8.26 22.91 -10.20
N ASP A 311 7.56 21.79 -10.08
CA ASP A 311 6.90 21.32 -8.88
C ASP A 311 5.48 21.83 -8.55
N SER A 312 4.68 20.82 -8.22
CA SER A 312 3.47 20.83 -7.40
C SER A 312 2.21 21.46 -8.01
N GLN A 313 1.24 20.60 -8.36
CA GLN A 313 -0.02 20.56 -7.60
C GLN A 313 -0.86 19.32 -7.92
N GLU A 314 -1.35 18.71 -6.84
CA GLU A 314 -2.44 17.75 -6.79
C GLU A 314 -3.73 18.42 -7.26
N GLU A 315 -4.50 17.76 -8.13
CA GLU A 315 -5.95 17.93 -8.24
C GLU A 315 -6.56 16.54 -8.45
N ASP A 316 -7.48 16.22 -7.57
CA ASP A 316 -8.40 15.09 -7.56
C ASP A 316 -9.53 15.38 -8.56
N ASP A 317 -9.94 14.40 -9.37
CA ASP A 317 -11.26 14.44 -10.00
C ASP A 317 -11.72 13.02 -10.34
N THR A 318 -12.60 12.53 -9.47
CA THR A 318 -13.50 11.41 -9.70
C THR A 318 -14.46 11.70 -10.86
N ASN A 319 -14.62 10.76 -11.79
CA ASN A 319 -15.85 10.64 -12.58
C ASN A 319 -16.36 9.20 -12.53
N GLU A 320 -17.48 9.05 -11.87
CA GLU A 320 -18.31 7.85 -11.79
C GLU A 320 -19.32 7.88 -12.94
N SER A 321 -19.48 6.76 -13.65
CA SER A 321 -20.72 6.36 -14.31
C SER A 321 -20.56 4.93 -14.84
N ASP A 322 -21.17 3.95 -14.18
CA ASP A 322 -21.98 2.99 -14.92
C ASP A 322 -23.01 2.28 -14.02
N GLN A 323 -24.17 2.05 -14.62
CA GLN A 323 -25.46 1.89 -13.98
C GLN A 323 -25.76 0.46 -13.50
N ASN A 324 -26.34 0.40 -12.30
CA ASN A 324 -27.35 -0.53 -11.77
C ASN A 324 -27.79 -1.73 -12.63
N VAL A 325 -27.68 -2.95 -12.08
CA VAL A 325 -28.81 -3.91 -11.95
C VAL A 325 -28.64 -4.75 -10.67
N VAL A 326 -29.46 -4.48 -9.65
CA VAL A 326 -29.69 -5.38 -8.51
C VAL A 326 -31.02 -6.11 -8.74
N LYS A 327 -31.02 -7.45 -8.73
CA LYS A 327 -32.22 -8.26 -8.43
C LYS A 327 -31.86 -9.46 -7.57
N ASN A 328 -32.20 -9.31 -6.28
CA ASN A 328 -32.79 -10.27 -5.34
C ASN A 328 -32.32 -11.72 -5.32
N ILE A 329 -31.68 -12.09 -4.21
CA ILE A 329 -31.52 -13.48 -3.76
C ILE A 329 -32.41 -13.69 -2.53
N SER A 330 -33.25 -14.74 -2.57
CA SER A 330 -33.78 -15.48 -1.41
C SER A 330 -34.28 -16.87 -1.86
N PRO A 331 -34.32 -17.87 -0.95
CA PRO A 331 -33.93 -19.25 -1.25
C PRO A 331 -35.10 -20.22 -1.41
N VAL A 332 -34.88 -21.37 -2.09
CA VAL A 332 -35.84 -22.49 -2.13
C VAL A 332 -35.14 -23.82 -1.85
N LYS A 333 -35.72 -24.59 -0.91
CA LYS A 333 -35.41 -25.97 -0.54
C LYS A 333 -36.05 -26.99 -1.51
N THR A 334 -35.43 -28.17 -1.58
CA THR A 334 -36.00 -29.53 -1.81
C THR A 334 -36.85 -29.77 -3.07
N GLU A 335 -36.48 -30.75 -3.91
CA GLU A 335 -36.84 -32.16 -3.75
C GLU A 335 -36.22 -33.06 -4.83
N ARG A 336 -36.35 -34.37 -4.61
CA ARG A 336 -35.70 -35.52 -5.25
C ARG A 336 -36.26 -35.80 -6.66
N HIS A 337 -35.44 -36.41 -7.53
CA HIS A 337 -35.80 -37.71 -8.09
C HIS A 337 -34.61 -38.49 -8.68
N SER A 338 -34.60 -39.76 -8.26
CA SER A 338 -33.80 -40.91 -8.67
C SER A 338 -33.91 -41.24 -10.16
N LYS A 339 -32.81 -41.70 -10.77
CA LYS A 339 -32.76 -42.99 -11.47
C LYS A 339 -31.34 -43.53 -11.62
N LYS A 340 -31.29 -44.85 -11.71
CA LYS A 340 -30.25 -45.80 -11.29
C LYS A 340 -29.78 -46.61 -12.52
N SER A 341 -28.49 -46.89 -12.62
CA SER A 341 -27.83 -48.00 -13.35
C SER A 341 -26.32 -47.87 -13.05
N HIS A 342 -25.61 -48.67 -12.24
CA HIS A 342 -25.53 -50.10 -11.92
C HIS A 342 -24.93 -51.00 -13.02
N SER A 343 -23.61 -51.19 -12.92
CA SER A 343 -22.84 -52.47 -12.98
C SER A 343 -21.36 -52.08 -12.76
N GLU A 344 -20.66 -52.41 -11.67
CA GLU A 344 -20.04 -53.72 -11.33
C GLU A 344 -18.96 -54.06 -12.39
N ASP A 345 -17.66 -54.27 -12.11
CA ASP A 345 -16.95 -55.02 -11.05
C ASP A 345 -15.53 -54.43 -10.85
N ASP A 346 -15.05 -54.19 -9.62
CA ASP A 346 -14.24 -55.09 -8.78
C ASP A 346 -12.90 -55.56 -9.40
N ASP A 347 -11.77 -55.04 -8.89
CA ASP A 347 -10.73 -55.93 -8.37
C ASP A 347 -9.79 -55.26 -7.34
N ASN A 348 -9.31 -56.11 -6.46
CA ASN A 348 -8.99 -55.86 -5.07
C ASN A 348 -7.46 -55.89 -4.82
N SER A 349 -7.07 -55.20 -3.74
CA SER A 349 -5.97 -55.56 -2.84
C SER A 349 -4.55 -54.95 -3.00
N PRO A 350 -3.83 -54.80 -1.86
CA PRO A 350 -2.94 -53.66 -1.59
C PRO A 350 -1.46 -54.06 -1.46
N VAL A 351 -0.54 -53.11 -1.67
CA VAL A 351 0.90 -53.34 -1.48
C VAL A 351 1.57 -52.23 -0.64
N VAL A 352 1.78 -52.58 0.63
CA VAL A 352 2.99 -52.39 1.46
C VAL A 352 3.49 -50.96 1.71
N VAL A 353 3.11 -50.46 2.88
CA VAL A 353 3.81 -49.41 3.63
C VAL A 353 5.13 -49.98 4.18
N ARG A 354 6.27 -49.45 3.72
CA ARG A 354 7.57 -49.64 4.39
C ARG A 354 7.85 -48.44 5.28
N HIS A 355 7.69 -48.62 6.58
CA HIS A 355 8.33 -47.77 7.59
C HIS A 355 9.83 -48.10 7.64
N SER A 356 10.67 -47.10 7.39
CA SER A 356 12.09 -47.14 7.77
C SER A 356 12.28 -46.22 8.96
N ALA A 357 12.37 -46.81 10.14
CA ALA A 357 12.83 -46.16 11.36
C ALA A 357 14.36 -46.06 11.30
N ARG A 358 14.90 -44.83 11.26
CA ARG A 358 16.32 -44.57 11.51
C ARG A 358 16.49 -44.16 12.96
N LYS A 359 17.11 -45.06 13.73
CA LYS A 359 17.50 -44.89 15.13
C LYS A 359 18.78 -44.05 15.19
N MET A 360 18.90 -43.34 16.32
CA MET A 360 20.00 -42.49 16.76
C MET A 360 21.42 -43.05 16.52
N LEU A 361 22.29 -42.17 16.01
CA LEU A 361 23.53 -41.71 16.66
C LEU A 361 23.97 -40.40 15.99
#